data_AF-B0Z830-F1
#
_entry.id   AF-B0Z830-F1
#
_cell.length_a   1.000
_cell.length_b   1.000
_cell.length_c   1.000
_cell.angle_alpha   90.00
_cell.angle_beta   90.00
_cell.angle_gamma   90.00
#
_symmetry.space_group_name_H-M   'P 1'
#
loop_
_entity.id
_entity.type
_entity.pdbx_description
1 polymer ?
#
loop_
_entity_poly.entity_id
_entity_poly.type
_entity_poly.pdbx_seq_one_letter_code
_entity_poly.pdbx_strand_id
1 'polypeptide(L)' 'PLKKMIQMAGEISDGMAYLNANKFVHRDLAARNCMVAEDFTVKIG' A
#
# COMPACT_ATOMS: atom_id res chain seq x y z
N PRO A 1 -12.82 6.61 -10.72
CA PRO A 1 -11.75 6.14 -11.63
C PRO A 1 -10.36 6.65 -11.25
N LEU A 2 -10.07 7.96 -11.33
CA LEU A 2 -8.77 8.52 -10.93
C LEU A 2 -8.62 8.72 -9.41
N LYS A 3 -9.65 9.27 -8.75
CA LYS A 3 -9.65 9.54 -7.30
C LYS A 3 -9.32 8.31 -6.45
N LYS A 4 -9.87 7.14 -6.83
CA LYS A 4 -9.61 5.86 -6.17
C LYS A 4 -8.17 5.39 -6.35
N MET A 5 -7.58 5.57 -7.54
CA MET A 5 -6.19 5.22 -7.78
C MET A 5 -5.23 6.10 -6.97
N ILE A 6 -5.52 7.40 -6.85
CA ILE A 6 -4.74 8.31 -6.01
C ILE A 6 -4.83 7.91 -4.54
N GLN A 7 -6.02 7.57 -4.04
CA GLN A 7 -6.21 7.06 -2.68
C GLN A 7 -5.35 5.80 -2.45
N MET A 8 -5.50 4.78 -3.30
CA MET A 8 -4.73 3.53 -3.17
C MET A 8 -3.23 3.77 -3.23
N ALA A 9 -2.75 4.65 -4.11
CA ALA A 9 -1.33 5.00 -4.19
C ALA A 9 -0.82 5.70 -2.91
N GLY A 10 -1.64 6.55 -2.30
CA GLY A 10 -1.35 7.18 -1.00
C GLY A 10 -1.22 6.13 0.10
N GLU A 11 -2.19 5.22 0.21
CA GLU A 11 -2.18 4.18 1.24
C GLU A 11 -1.03 3.18 1.10
N ILE A 12 -0.66 2.83 -0.15
CA ILE A 12 0.55 2.03 -0.41
C ILE A 12 1.80 2.76 0.09
N SER A 13 1.89 4.07 -0.18
CA SER A 13 3.04 4.90 0.24
C SER A 13 3.12 5.00 1.76
N ASP A 14 2.00 5.22 2.43
CA ASP A 14 1.91 5.28 3.90
C ASP A 14 2.31 3.94 4.54
N GLY A 15 1.83 2.81 4.00
CA GLY A 15 2.21 1.48 4.47
C GLY A 15 3.71 1.20 4.32
N MET A 16 4.31 1.56 3.19
CA MET A 16 5.76 1.42 2.98
C MET A 16 6.59 2.35 3.88
N ALA A 17 6.11 3.57 4.12
CA ALA A 17 6.73 4.49 5.07
C ALA A 17 6.72 3.91 6.50
N TYR A 18 5.61 3.29 6.90
CA TYR A 18 5.50 2.58 8.18
C TYR A 18 6.50 1.43 8.30
N LEU A 19 6.65 0.58 7.28
CA LEU A 19 7.64 -0.51 7.29
C LEU A 19 9.06 0.04 7.44
N ASN A 20 9.40 1.08 6.69
CA ASN A 20 10.70 1.74 6.78
C ASN A 20 10.97 2.31 8.19
N ALA A 21 9.99 3.00 8.78
CA ALA A 21 10.09 3.53 10.14
C ALA A 21 10.36 2.44 11.18
N ASN A 22 9.85 1.22 10.95
CA ASN A 22 10.07 0.04 11.80
C ASN A 22 11.29 -0.79 11.39
N LYS A 23 12.16 -0.29 10.50
CA LYS A 23 13.36 -0.97 10.00
C LYS A 23 13.08 -2.29 9.28
N PHE A 24 11.89 -2.42 8.67
CA PHE A 24 11.53 -3.54 7.81
C PHE A 24 11.68 -3.17 6.34
N VAL A 25 12.35 -4.03 5.58
CA VAL A 25 12.43 -3.95 4.13
C VAL A 25 11.49 -5.00 3.55
N HIS A 26 10.44 -4.58 2.86
CA HIS A 26 9.46 -5.50 2.25
C HIS A 26 10.08 -6.41 1.19
N ARG A 27 11.02 -5.88 0.39
CA ARG A 27 11.75 -6.56 -0.72
C ARG A 27 10.91 -7.09 -1.88
N ASP A 28 9.58 -7.15 -1.76
CA ASP A 28 8.68 -7.60 -2.82
C ASP A 28 7.42 -6.73 -2.90
N LEU A 29 7.60 -5.41 -2.97
CA LEU A 29 6.49 -4.51 -3.23
C LEU A 29 6.03 -4.67 -4.68
N ALA A 30 4.91 -5.36 -4.85
CA ALA A 30 4.27 -5.60 -6.13
C ALA A 30 2.75 -5.57 -5.98
N ALA A 31 2.02 -5.24 -7.06
CA ALA A 31 0.56 -5.13 -7.01
C ALA A 31 -0.14 -6.41 -6.46
N ARG A 32 0.43 -7.59 -6.70
CA ARG A 32 -0.07 -8.87 -6.17
C ARG A 32 0.01 -8.99 -4.64
N ASN A 33 0.90 -8.23 -4.00
CA ASN A 33 1.10 -8.20 -2.55
C ASN A 33 0.38 -7.00 -1.91
N CYS A 34 -0.43 -6.26 -2.66
CA CYS A 34 -1.31 -5.22 -2.14
C CYS A 34 -2.73 -5.78 -2.03
N MET A 35 -3.21 -5.99 -0.81
CA MET A 35 -4.59 -6.41 -0.57
C MET A 35 -5.50 -5.18 -0.63
N VAL A 36 -6.58 -5.25 -1.41
CA VAL A 36 -7.53 -4.14 -1.59
C VAL A 36 -8.90 -4.54 -1.03
N ALA A 37 -9.45 -3.74 -0.12
CA ALA A 37 -10.78 -3.91 0.44
C ALA A 37 -11.88 -3.29 -0.45
N GLU A 38 -13.14 -3.56 -0.16
CA GLU A 38 -14.29 -3.07 -0.94
C GLU A 38 -14.37 -1.53 -1.02
N ASP A 39 -13.89 -0.85 0.03
CA ASP A 39 -13.83 0.60 0.14
C ASP A 39 -12.56 1.22 -0.48
N PHE A 40 -11.76 0.42 -1.20
CA PHE A 40 -10.47 0.78 -1.79
C PHE A 40 -9.35 1.04 -0.78
N THR A 41 -9.52 0.62 0.48
CA THR A 41 -8.42 0.59 1.45
C THR A 41 -7.38 -0.45 1.02
N VAL A 42 -6.09 -0.10 1.04
CA VAL A 42 -4.96 -0.97 0.69
C VAL A 42 -4.17 -1.36 1.92
N LYS A 43 -3.82 -2.65 2.00
CA LYS A 43 -2.90 -3.19 3.00
C LYS A 43 -1.71 -3.85 2.32
N ILE A 44 -0.52 -3.53 2.82
CA ILE A 44 0.73 -4.16 2.39
C ILE A 44 0.82 -5.55 3.01
N GLY A 45 0.96 -6.58 2.16
CA GLY A 45 1.09 -7.99 2.55
C GLY A 45 2.51 -8.44 2.86
#